data_AF-A0A496PXC9-F1
#
_entry.id   AF-A0A496PXC9-F1
#
_cell.length_a   1.000
_cell.length_b   1.000
_cell.length_c   1.000
_cell.angle_alpha   90.00
_cell.angle_beta   90.00
_cell.angle_gamma   90.00
#
_symmetry.space_group_name_H-M   'P 1'
#
loop_
_entity.id
_entity.type
_entity.pdbx_description
1 polymer ?
#
loop_
_entity_poly.entity_id
_entity_poly.type
_entity_poly.pdbx_seq_one_letter_code
_entity_poly.pdbx_strand_id
1 'polypeptide(L)'
;MRLMTVWTAFRILYRLLRTLVLSGASGGHALPICLKHRLCLKVGRGLRTRRHRTQAIFPTMFSICVLVSLFRIFPNARAESPADPLLVFAAASLADAMTEVGQAFEVVESTEIVFNFASSSILARQIKSGAPADVFMSADEAKMDDLERGGWLVADTRHSLLGNQLVIVVPVDSQLKLSDERDLVPASVTRIALADPRSVPAGIYTRTFLQDQRLWDTLVPKVIPTANVRAALAAVESGNVEAGFVYLTDAIRSTRASILYRVPIDEGPVISYPVAVVRKDRLNPLATRFVSFLSQPEPMRIFISHGFIESVRKVSVGEKPGSEAP
;
A
#
# COMPACT_ATOMS: atom_id res chain seq x y z
N MET A 1 24.78 -36.88 -2.60
CA MET A 1 25.79 -36.16 -3.41
C MET A 1 25.36 -36.09 -4.87
N ARG A 2 24.42 -35.20 -5.21
CA ARG A 2 24.02 -34.76 -6.58
C ARG A 2 22.85 -33.76 -6.46
N LEU A 3 23.12 -32.59 -5.87
CA LEU A 3 22.17 -31.46 -5.83
C LEU A 3 22.88 -30.10 -5.99
N MET A 4 24.21 -30.08 -6.21
CA MET A 4 25.01 -28.87 -6.35
C MET A 4 25.26 -28.43 -7.80
N THR A 5 24.67 -29.07 -8.81
CA THR A 5 24.94 -28.76 -10.23
C THR A 5 23.93 -27.82 -10.89
N VAL A 6 22.70 -27.73 -10.37
CA VAL A 6 21.63 -26.92 -10.98
C VAL A 6 21.79 -25.43 -10.64
N TRP A 7 22.24 -25.12 -9.43
CA TRP A 7 22.41 -23.75 -8.95
C TRP A 7 23.58 -23.01 -9.63
N THR A 8 24.64 -23.75 -9.95
CA THR A 8 25.83 -23.22 -10.64
C THR A 8 25.52 -22.91 -12.11
N ALA A 9 24.71 -23.74 -12.78
CA ALA A 9 24.25 -23.49 -14.15
C ALA A 9 23.37 -22.23 -14.23
N PHE A 10 22.52 -22.00 -13.23
CA PHE A 10 21.65 -20.81 -13.17
C PHE A 10 22.44 -19.52 -12.97
N ARG A 11 23.50 -19.55 -12.15
CA ARG A 11 24.40 -18.39 -11.95
C ARG A 11 25.19 -18.01 -13.21
N ILE A 12 25.57 -18.98 -14.03
CA ILE A 12 26.31 -18.74 -15.28
C ILE A 12 25.37 -18.13 -16.34
N LEU A 13 24.15 -18.66 -16.46
CA LEU A 13 23.16 -18.14 -17.41
C LEU A 13 22.72 -16.71 -17.06
N TYR A 14 22.56 -16.40 -15.76
CA TYR A 14 22.22 -15.06 -15.30
C TYR A 14 23.35 -14.03 -15.52
N ARG A 15 24.63 -14.45 -15.39
CA ARG A 15 25.78 -13.57 -15.69
C ARG A 15 25.89 -13.25 -17.18
N LEU A 16 25.61 -14.21 -18.06
CA LEU A 16 25.66 -14.01 -19.52
C LEU A 16 24.54 -13.09 -20.02
N LEU A 17 23.33 -13.20 -19.46
CA LEU A 17 22.21 -12.33 -19.79
C LEU A 17 22.44 -10.88 -19.32
N ARG A 18 23.11 -10.68 -18.18
CA ARG A 18 23.38 -9.33 -17.65
C ARG A 18 24.44 -8.55 -18.45
N THR A 19 25.40 -9.24 -19.06
CA THR A 19 26.39 -8.62 -19.96
C THR A 19 25.81 -8.24 -21.33
N LEU A 20 24.77 -8.93 -21.79
CA LEU A 20 24.15 -8.64 -23.09
C LEU A 20 23.30 -7.35 -23.07
N VAL A 21 22.73 -7.00 -21.92
CA VAL A 21 21.85 -5.83 -21.75
C VAL A 21 22.63 -4.53 -21.52
N LEU A 22 23.92 -4.58 -21.18
CA LEU A 22 24.74 -3.40 -20.90
C LEU A 22 25.61 -2.90 -22.07
N SER A 23 25.52 -3.52 -23.26
CA SER A 23 26.31 -3.12 -24.44
C SER A 23 25.51 -2.31 -25.48
N GLY A 24 24.27 -1.92 -25.18
CA GLY A 24 23.36 -1.30 -26.14
C GLY A 24 22.94 0.13 -25.79
N ALA A 25 23.89 1.06 -25.62
CA ALA A 25 23.59 2.49 -25.62
C ALA A 25 24.85 3.35 -25.79
N SER A 26 25.09 3.89 -27.00
CA SER A 26 25.68 5.23 -27.19
C SER A 26 25.74 5.61 -28.68
N GLY A 27 25.36 6.86 -28.97
CA GLY A 27 25.88 7.60 -30.14
C GLY A 27 24.87 7.96 -31.22
N GLY A 28 24.18 9.09 -31.04
CA GLY A 28 23.51 9.83 -32.11
C GLY A 28 24.27 11.11 -32.48
N HIS A 29 24.24 11.41 -33.79
CA HIS A 29 24.31 12.72 -34.48
C HIS A 29 25.57 13.13 -35.30
N ALA A 30 25.24 13.54 -36.55
CA ALA A 30 25.84 14.54 -37.46
C ALA A 30 26.76 14.09 -38.64
N LEU A 31 26.15 13.97 -39.85
CA LEU A 31 26.42 14.55 -41.21
C LEU A 31 27.82 15.18 -41.56
N PRO A 32 28.14 15.49 -42.86
CA PRO A 32 27.86 14.85 -44.16
C PRO A 32 29.05 14.89 -45.19
N ILE A 33 28.78 14.50 -46.45
CA ILE A 33 29.51 14.80 -47.72
C ILE A 33 30.81 14.00 -48.01
N CYS A 34 30.81 13.13 -49.03
CA CYS A 34 31.61 13.37 -50.25
C CYS A 34 31.33 12.37 -51.39
N LEU A 35 31.53 12.91 -52.58
CA LEU A 35 31.22 12.44 -53.93
C LEU A 35 32.39 11.63 -54.52
N LYS A 36 32.12 10.56 -55.30
CA LYS A 36 32.68 10.30 -56.66
C LYS A 36 32.67 8.82 -57.10
N HIS A 37 31.93 8.58 -58.20
CA HIS A 37 32.34 7.93 -59.46
C HIS A 37 33.30 6.72 -59.48
N ARG A 38 32.80 5.59 -60.01
CA ARG A 38 33.20 4.89 -61.28
C ARG A 38 32.60 3.46 -61.28
N LEU A 39 31.63 3.12 -62.13
CA LEU A 39 31.79 2.54 -63.49
C LEU A 39 32.88 1.45 -63.58
N CYS A 40 32.49 0.18 -63.79
CA CYS A 40 32.59 -0.45 -65.11
C CYS A 40 31.98 -1.88 -65.14
N LEU A 41 31.49 -2.23 -66.34
CA LEU A 41 30.84 -3.46 -66.76
C LEU A 41 31.74 -4.71 -66.74
N LYS A 42 31.14 -5.91 -66.65
CA LYS A 42 31.15 -6.85 -67.79
C LYS A 42 30.18 -8.04 -67.65
N VAL A 43 29.46 -8.23 -68.75
CA VAL A 43 28.56 -9.32 -69.12
C VAL A 43 29.36 -10.58 -69.47
N GLY A 44 28.79 -11.78 -69.22
CA GLY A 44 29.31 -13.03 -69.78
C GLY A 44 28.40 -14.23 -69.55
N ARG A 45 27.70 -14.65 -70.62
CA ARG A 45 26.83 -15.84 -70.73
C ARG A 45 27.61 -17.15 -70.59
N GLY A 46 26.92 -18.23 -70.21
CA GLY A 46 27.40 -19.60 -70.46
C GLY A 46 26.47 -20.70 -69.93
N LEU A 47 25.61 -21.23 -70.80
CA LEU A 47 24.86 -22.48 -70.59
C LEU A 47 25.81 -23.69 -70.62
N ARG A 48 25.66 -24.63 -69.68
CA ARG A 48 26.11 -26.01 -69.88
C ARG A 48 25.26 -27.02 -69.09
N THR A 49 24.65 -27.92 -69.84
CA THR A 49 23.91 -29.12 -69.42
C THR A 49 24.84 -30.18 -68.80
N ARG A 50 24.42 -30.89 -67.74
CA ARG A 50 24.82 -32.31 -67.55
C ARG A 50 23.99 -33.09 -66.52
N ARG A 51 23.34 -34.12 -67.05
CA ARG A 51 23.09 -35.51 -66.58
C ARG A 51 22.72 -35.79 -65.12
N HIS A 52 21.55 -36.44 -65.02
CA HIS A 52 21.06 -37.32 -63.96
C HIS A 52 22.11 -38.23 -63.32
N ARG A 53 22.05 -38.33 -61.99
CA ARG A 53 22.43 -39.53 -61.24
C ARG A 53 21.38 -39.75 -60.14
N THR A 54 20.59 -40.79 -60.34
CA THR A 54 19.62 -41.40 -59.43
C THR A 54 20.34 -42.05 -58.25
N GLN A 55 19.99 -41.70 -57.01
CA GLN A 55 20.29 -42.52 -55.85
C GLN A 55 19.11 -42.57 -54.88
N ALA A 56 18.60 -43.80 -54.75
CA ALA A 56 17.87 -44.48 -53.67
C ALA A 56 17.13 -43.67 -52.59
N ILE A 57 15.84 -44.00 -52.47
CA ILE A 57 14.90 -43.63 -51.40
C ILE A 57 14.58 -44.92 -50.61
N PHE A 58 14.32 -44.77 -49.30
CA PHE A 58 13.81 -45.71 -48.26
C PHE A 58 14.86 -46.30 -47.27
N PRO A 59 14.58 -46.44 -45.95
CA PRO A 59 13.45 -45.92 -45.12
C PRO A 59 13.88 -45.30 -43.75
N THR A 60 13.43 -44.10 -43.42
CA THR A 60 13.53 -43.51 -42.05
C THR A 60 12.16 -43.13 -41.47
N MET A 61 11.10 -43.83 -41.88
CA MET A 61 9.70 -43.52 -41.52
C MET A 61 9.07 -44.49 -40.50
N PHE A 62 9.85 -45.18 -39.66
CA PHE A 62 9.28 -46.07 -38.62
C PHE A 62 9.69 -45.77 -37.18
N SER A 63 10.59 -44.80 -36.94
CA SER A 63 11.08 -44.50 -35.58
C SER A 63 10.43 -43.28 -34.91
N ILE A 64 9.56 -42.54 -35.61
CA ILE A 64 8.94 -41.30 -35.09
C ILE A 64 7.55 -41.56 -34.44
N CYS A 65 6.89 -42.69 -34.74
CA CYS A 65 5.55 -42.97 -34.19
C CYS A 65 5.52 -43.48 -32.74
N VAL A 66 6.62 -44.01 -32.18
CA VAL A 66 6.61 -44.54 -30.81
C VAL A 66 6.85 -43.45 -29.75
N LEU A 67 7.44 -42.30 -30.13
CA LEU A 67 7.73 -41.19 -29.22
C LEU A 67 6.55 -40.25 -28.98
N VAL A 68 5.48 -40.32 -29.79
CA VAL A 68 4.28 -39.48 -29.63
C VAL A 68 3.25 -40.12 -28.67
N SER A 69 3.34 -41.43 -28.39
CA SER A 69 2.35 -42.13 -27.57
C SER A 69 2.65 -42.17 -26.07
N LEU A 70 3.84 -41.74 -25.61
CA LEU A 70 4.20 -41.69 -24.19
C LEU A 70 4.02 -40.30 -23.54
N PHE A 71 3.62 -39.28 -24.31
CA PHE A 71 3.40 -37.91 -23.80
C PHE A 71 1.94 -37.64 -23.39
N ARG A 72 1.14 -38.68 -23.18
CA ARG A 72 -0.30 -38.57 -22.84
C ARG A 72 -0.61 -38.87 -21.36
N ILE A 73 0.39 -39.07 -20.52
CA ILE A 73 0.24 -39.31 -19.08
C ILE A 73 1.14 -38.35 -18.29
N PHE A 74 1.00 -37.05 -18.55
CA PHE A 74 1.30 -36.06 -17.52
C PHE A 74 -0.05 -35.56 -17.01
N PRO A 75 -0.40 -35.77 -15.73
CA PRO A 75 -1.53 -35.07 -15.16
C PRO A 75 -1.29 -33.58 -15.41
N ASN A 76 -2.26 -32.92 -16.06
CA ASN A 76 -2.30 -31.47 -16.12
C ASN A 76 -2.24 -30.97 -14.67
N ALA A 77 -1.05 -30.60 -14.20
CA ALA A 77 -0.91 -29.68 -13.10
C ALA A 77 -1.61 -28.41 -13.60
N ARG A 78 -2.84 -28.22 -13.16
CA ARG A 78 -3.61 -27.00 -13.41
C ARG A 78 -2.78 -25.92 -12.74
N ALA A 79 -1.98 -25.20 -13.53
CA ALA A 79 -1.38 -23.97 -13.05
C ALA A 79 -2.55 -23.09 -12.63
N GLU A 80 -2.75 -22.91 -11.32
CA GLU A 80 -3.61 -21.86 -10.82
C GLU A 80 -3.11 -20.58 -11.49
N SER A 81 -3.98 -19.90 -12.24
CA SER A 81 -3.68 -18.52 -12.63
C SER A 81 -3.29 -17.79 -11.35
N PRO A 82 -2.22 -16.98 -11.36
CA PRO A 82 -1.89 -16.14 -10.22
C PRO A 82 -3.18 -15.43 -9.78
N ALA A 83 -3.59 -15.62 -8.53
CA ALA A 83 -4.75 -14.91 -8.00
C ALA A 83 -4.48 -13.41 -8.17
N ASP A 84 -5.49 -12.66 -8.62
CA ASP A 84 -5.37 -11.20 -8.74
C ASP A 84 -4.93 -10.64 -7.37
N PRO A 85 -3.98 -9.68 -7.33
CA PRO A 85 -3.49 -9.13 -6.08
C PRO A 85 -4.63 -8.50 -5.29
N LEU A 86 -4.55 -8.60 -3.96
CA LEU A 86 -5.52 -7.96 -3.07
C LEU A 86 -5.23 -6.45 -3.00
N LEU A 87 -6.20 -5.62 -3.38
CA LEU A 87 -6.07 -4.16 -3.40
C LEU A 87 -6.60 -3.53 -2.12
N VAL A 88 -5.71 -3.05 -1.25
CA VAL A 88 -6.10 -2.52 0.07
C VAL A 88 -5.91 -1.01 0.11
N PHE A 89 -7.01 -0.28 0.30
CA PHE A 89 -7.00 1.17 0.52
C PHE A 89 -7.01 1.43 2.01
N ALA A 90 -5.95 2.01 2.55
CA ALA A 90 -5.80 2.21 3.99
C ALA A 90 -5.37 3.63 4.33
N ALA A 91 -5.89 4.17 5.44
CA ALA A 91 -5.51 5.48 5.93
C ALA A 91 -3.99 5.61 6.10
N ALA A 92 -3.42 6.76 5.75
CA ALA A 92 -1.97 6.99 5.78
C ALA A 92 -1.30 6.68 7.13
N SER A 93 -2.01 6.84 8.25
CA SER A 93 -1.47 6.52 9.58
C SER A 93 -1.26 5.01 9.80
N LEU A 94 -1.93 4.15 9.03
CA LEU A 94 -1.80 2.70 9.10
C LEU A 94 -0.60 2.18 8.31
N ALA A 95 0.10 3.02 7.53
CA ALA A 95 1.03 2.55 6.50
C ALA A 95 2.08 1.55 7.00
N ASP A 96 2.78 1.88 8.09
CA ASP A 96 3.85 1.03 8.62
C ASP A 96 3.29 -0.29 9.17
N ALA A 97 2.24 -0.22 10.00
CA ALA A 97 1.63 -1.40 10.63
C ALA A 97 0.96 -2.31 9.59
N MET A 98 0.22 -1.73 8.66
CA MET A 98 -0.50 -2.46 7.61
C MET A 98 0.45 -3.12 6.61
N THR A 99 1.62 -2.51 6.35
CA THR A 99 2.66 -3.15 5.54
C THR A 99 3.19 -4.41 6.21
N GLU A 100 3.46 -4.37 7.51
CA GLU A 100 3.92 -5.54 8.28
C GLU A 100 2.84 -6.62 8.41
N VAL A 101 1.58 -6.22 8.66
CA VAL A 101 0.42 -7.15 8.66
C VAL A 101 0.22 -7.77 7.28
N GLY A 102 0.41 -6.99 6.21
CA GLY A 102 0.34 -7.46 4.84
C GLY A 102 1.34 -8.58 4.58
N GLN A 103 2.60 -8.40 4.97
CA GLN A 103 3.64 -9.43 4.84
C GLN A 103 3.27 -10.73 5.56
N ALA A 104 2.66 -10.64 6.76
CA ALA A 104 2.18 -11.82 7.48
C ALA A 104 1.06 -12.55 6.71
N PHE A 105 0.12 -11.80 6.12
CA PHE A 105 -0.97 -12.38 5.32
C PHE A 105 -0.48 -13.01 4.01
N GLU A 106 0.46 -12.38 3.31
CA GLU A 106 1.04 -12.90 2.06
C GLU A 106 1.70 -14.27 2.27
N VAL A 107 2.34 -14.50 3.43
CA VAL A 107 2.90 -15.80 3.80
C VAL A 107 1.80 -16.86 4.00
N VAL A 108 0.69 -16.49 4.63
CA VAL A 108 -0.41 -17.41 4.94
C VAL A 108 -1.21 -17.79 3.68
N GLU A 109 -1.49 -16.82 2.82
CA GLU A 109 -2.39 -16.98 1.68
C GLU A 109 -1.66 -17.16 0.34
N SER A 110 -0.32 -17.10 0.33
CA SER A 110 0.51 -17.17 -0.89
C SER A 110 0.01 -16.21 -1.97
N THR A 111 -0.25 -14.96 -1.57
CA THR A 111 -0.82 -13.91 -2.41
C THR A 111 0.05 -12.65 -2.38
N GLU A 112 -0.29 -11.66 -3.21
CA GLU A 112 0.30 -10.33 -3.21
C GLU A 112 -0.75 -9.32 -2.73
N ILE A 113 -0.35 -8.39 -1.87
CA ILE A 113 -1.16 -7.25 -1.46
C ILE A 113 -0.57 -5.97 -2.06
N VAL A 114 -1.43 -5.20 -2.72
CA VAL A 114 -1.08 -3.87 -3.21
C VAL A 114 -1.82 -2.83 -2.37
N PHE A 115 -1.04 -2.05 -1.63
CA PHE A 115 -1.57 -0.99 -0.77
C PHE A 115 -1.65 0.35 -1.49
N ASN A 116 -2.73 1.09 -1.23
CA ASN A 116 -2.85 2.52 -1.52
C ASN A 116 -3.08 3.28 -0.21
N PHE A 117 -2.05 4.02 0.21
CA PHE A 117 -2.09 4.83 1.43
C PHE A 117 -2.33 6.30 1.10
N ALA A 118 -3.42 6.87 1.62
CA ALA A 118 -3.72 8.29 1.53
C ALA A 118 -4.61 8.73 2.70
N SER A 119 -5.10 9.99 2.69
CA SER A 119 -6.15 10.35 3.65
C SER A 119 -7.41 9.55 3.36
N SER A 120 -8.11 9.10 4.40
CA SER A 120 -9.35 8.33 4.27
C SER A 120 -10.39 9.05 3.42
N SER A 121 -10.38 10.39 3.44
CA SER A 121 -11.21 11.21 2.56
C SER A 121 -10.87 11.10 1.08
N ILE A 122 -9.58 11.05 0.71
CA ILE A 122 -9.18 10.82 -0.68
C ILE A 122 -9.58 9.41 -1.11
N LEU A 123 -9.28 8.41 -0.28
CA LEU A 123 -9.56 7.00 -0.57
C LEU A 123 -11.06 6.74 -0.72
N ALA A 124 -11.89 7.27 0.18
CA ALA A 124 -13.34 7.14 0.07
C ALA A 124 -13.87 7.81 -1.21
N ARG A 125 -13.34 8.99 -1.61
CA ARG A 125 -13.71 9.60 -2.90
C ARG A 125 -13.27 8.74 -4.09
N GLN A 126 -12.10 8.14 -4.04
CA GLN A 126 -11.61 7.24 -5.09
C GLN A 126 -12.52 6.02 -5.23
N ILE A 127 -12.92 5.39 -4.11
CA ILE A 127 -13.87 4.26 -4.10
C ILE A 127 -15.20 4.66 -4.73
N LYS A 128 -15.78 5.80 -4.34
CA LYS A 128 -17.01 6.33 -4.96
C LYS A 128 -16.87 6.68 -6.44
N SER A 129 -15.64 6.88 -6.90
CA SER A 129 -15.31 7.14 -8.31
C SER A 129 -14.98 5.86 -9.09
N GLY A 130 -15.16 4.68 -8.49
CA GLY A 130 -14.94 3.38 -9.13
C GLY A 130 -13.52 2.85 -9.03
N ALA A 131 -12.69 3.35 -8.10
CA ALA A 131 -11.39 2.76 -7.85
C ALA A 131 -11.55 1.29 -7.39
N PRO A 132 -10.73 0.35 -7.90
CA PRO A 132 -10.95 -1.09 -7.74
C PRO A 132 -10.45 -1.64 -6.38
N ALA A 133 -10.67 -0.91 -5.28
CA ALA A 133 -10.30 -1.38 -3.96
C ALA A 133 -11.08 -2.66 -3.58
N ASP A 134 -10.40 -3.59 -2.92
CA ASP A 134 -11.00 -4.80 -2.33
C ASP A 134 -11.39 -4.58 -0.87
N VAL A 135 -10.51 -3.88 -0.14
CA VAL A 135 -10.67 -3.58 1.28
C VAL A 135 -10.41 -2.10 1.51
N PHE A 136 -11.22 -1.49 2.36
CA PHE A 136 -11.02 -0.13 2.82
C PHE A 136 -10.88 -0.09 4.33
N MET A 137 -9.82 0.55 4.84
CA MET A 137 -9.65 0.84 6.26
C MET A 137 -9.51 2.35 6.49
N SER A 138 -10.53 2.95 7.11
CA SER A 138 -10.60 4.38 7.39
C SER A 138 -9.93 4.72 8.73
N ALA A 139 -9.62 6.00 8.94
CA ALA A 139 -9.23 6.55 10.24
C ALA A 139 -10.39 7.26 10.96
N ASP A 140 -11.61 7.13 10.44
CA ASP A 140 -12.85 7.55 11.11
C ASP A 140 -14.04 6.68 10.71
N GLU A 141 -15.08 6.72 11.54
CA GLU A 141 -16.39 6.14 11.22
C GLU A 141 -17.08 6.94 10.12
N ALA A 142 -16.92 8.27 10.09
CA ALA A 142 -17.67 9.14 9.20
C ALA A 142 -17.43 8.86 7.70
N LYS A 143 -16.19 8.56 7.26
CA LYS A 143 -15.93 8.15 5.87
C LYS A 143 -16.44 6.74 5.59
N MET A 144 -16.39 5.86 6.57
CA MET A 144 -16.93 4.51 6.41
C MET A 144 -18.47 4.55 6.28
N ASP A 145 -19.14 5.36 7.10
CA ASP A 145 -20.59 5.60 7.04
C ASP A 145 -21.01 6.18 5.68
N ASP A 146 -20.21 7.11 5.14
CA ASP A 146 -20.49 7.71 3.83
C ASP A 146 -20.43 6.67 2.70
N LEU A 147 -19.47 5.75 2.76
CA LEU A 147 -19.39 4.63 1.82
C LEU A 147 -20.53 3.63 2.02
N GLU A 148 -20.83 3.28 3.27
CA GLU A 148 -21.93 2.36 3.60
C GLU A 148 -23.28 2.87 3.13
N ARG A 149 -23.63 4.14 3.44
CA ARG A 149 -24.86 4.78 2.95
C ARG A 149 -24.92 4.86 1.43
N GLY A 150 -23.78 5.03 0.77
CA GLY A 150 -23.68 5.00 -0.68
C GLY A 150 -23.73 3.58 -1.28
N GLY A 151 -23.81 2.53 -0.44
CA GLY A 151 -23.78 1.14 -0.83
C GLY A 151 -22.39 0.62 -1.21
N TRP A 152 -21.33 1.41 -1.14
CA TRP A 152 -20.01 1.02 -1.63
C TRP A 152 -19.32 -0.12 -0.85
N LEU A 153 -19.95 -0.62 0.21
CA LEU A 153 -19.42 -1.69 1.06
C LEU A 153 -20.28 -2.95 0.97
N VAL A 154 -19.66 -4.11 1.16
CA VAL A 154 -20.37 -5.37 1.34
C VAL A 154 -20.95 -5.39 2.76
N ALA A 155 -22.25 -5.67 2.87
CA ALA A 155 -22.96 -5.75 4.14
C ALA A 155 -22.29 -6.74 5.10
N ASP A 156 -22.38 -6.46 6.40
CA ASP A 156 -21.87 -7.30 7.50
C ASP A 156 -20.35 -7.58 7.48
N THR A 157 -19.59 -6.88 6.64
CA THR A 157 -18.12 -6.94 6.64
C THR A 157 -17.47 -5.84 7.47
N ARG A 158 -18.21 -4.76 7.74
CA ARG A 158 -17.71 -3.61 8.47
C ARG A 158 -17.56 -3.93 9.96
N HIS A 159 -16.39 -3.60 10.51
CA HIS A 159 -16.19 -3.54 11.96
C HIS A 159 -15.01 -2.63 12.31
N SER A 160 -15.06 -2.06 13.51
CA SER A 160 -13.98 -1.23 14.07
C SER A 160 -12.97 -2.13 14.78
N LEU A 161 -11.69 -1.90 14.48
CA LEU A 161 -10.57 -2.73 14.96
C LEU A 161 -9.65 -1.98 15.93
N LEU A 162 -9.33 -0.75 15.57
CA LEU A 162 -8.28 0.02 16.23
C LEU A 162 -8.82 1.36 16.67
N GLY A 163 -8.22 1.87 17.74
CA GLY A 163 -8.25 3.26 18.13
C GLY A 163 -6.84 3.83 18.14
N ASN A 164 -6.76 5.13 18.39
CA ASN A 164 -5.50 5.86 18.43
C ASN A 164 -5.65 7.09 19.35
N GLN A 165 -4.55 7.80 19.55
CA GLN A 165 -4.49 8.98 20.41
C GLN A 165 -3.93 10.15 19.61
N LEU A 166 -4.50 11.33 19.80
CA LEU A 166 -3.97 12.56 19.23
C LEU A 166 -2.78 13.05 20.06
N VAL A 167 -1.72 13.50 19.39
CA VAL A 167 -0.52 14.04 20.04
C VAL A 167 -0.07 15.34 19.38
N ILE A 168 0.60 16.18 20.16
CA ILE A 168 1.31 17.36 19.67
C ILE A 168 2.79 16.98 19.58
N VAL A 169 3.35 17.15 18.37
CA VAL A 169 4.75 16.90 18.08
C VAL A 169 5.46 18.19 17.73
N VAL A 170 6.76 18.22 17.98
CA VAL A 170 7.68 19.32 17.61
C VAL A 170 8.94 18.73 16.95
N PRO A 171 9.74 19.53 16.23
CA PRO A 171 11.06 19.09 15.79
C PRO A 171 11.90 18.58 16.97
N VAL A 172 12.73 17.56 16.76
CA VAL A 172 13.49 16.89 17.84
C VAL A 172 14.44 17.85 18.61
N ASP A 173 14.91 18.90 17.96
CA ASP A 173 15.80 19.94 18.49
C ASP A 173 15.05 21.18 19.02
N SER A 174 13.72 21.16 19.02
CA SER A 174 12.86 22.24 19.50
C SER A 174 13.10 22.56 20.97
N GLN A 175 13.13 23.86 21.29
CA GLN A 175 13.19 24.36 22.66
C GLN A 175 11.79 24.65 23.24
N LEU A 176 10.74 24.38 22.46
CA LEU A 176 9.37 24.58 22.89
C LEU A 176 9.05 23.64 24.07
N LYS A 177 8.36 24.17 25.07
CA LYS A 177 7.83 23.41 26.19
C LYS A 177 6.33 23.60 26.19
N LEU A 178 5.58 22.49 26.17
CA LEU A 178 4.13 22.49 26.29
C LEU A 178 3.78 21.63 27.51
N SER A 179 3.01 22.20 28.43
CA SER A 179 2.33 21.46 29.48
C SER A 179 0.97 20.98 29.00
N ASP A 180 0.30 21.81 28.21
CA ASP A 180 -0.99 21.54 27.56
C ASP A 180 -1.08 22.22 26.18
N GLU A 181 -2.21 22.06 25.50
CA GLU A 181 -2.47 22.65 24.19
C GLU A 181 -2.57 24.19 24.18
N ARG A 182 -2.79 24.85 25.32
CA ARG A 182 -2.86 26.32 25.44
C ARG A 182 -1.51 26.96 25.26
N ASP A 183 -0.43 26.24 25.53
CA ASP A 183 0.94 26.69 25.29
C ASP A 183 1.28 26.84 23.79
N LEU A 184 0.35 26.50 22.88
CA LEU A 184 0.42 26.83 21.45
C LEU A 184 -0.07 28.25 21.11
N VAL A 185 -0.76 28.94 22.03
CA VAL A 185 -1.30 30.29 21.85
C VAL A 185 -0.22 31.39 21.82
N PRO A 186 0.85 31.35 22.64
CA PRO A 186 1.91 32.35 22.63
C PRO A 186 2.55 32.58 21.24
N ALA A 187 3.15 33.76 21.07
CA ALA A 187 3.76 34.18 19.80
C ALA A 187 5.01 33.37 19.40
N SER A 188 5.59 32.60 20.32
CA SER A 188 6.69 31.66 20.03
C SER A 188 6.29 30.53 19.09
N VAL A 189 4.98 30.22 18.99
CA VAL A 189 4.44 29.27 18.03
C VAL A 189 3.69 30.06 16.96
N THR A 190 4.16 30.00 15.72
CA THR A 190 3.59 30.79 14.61
C THR A 190 2.95 29.92 13.53
N ARG A 191 3.42 28.67 13.39
CA ARG A 191 3.00 27.71 12.40
C ARG A 191 2.78 26.35 13.03
N ILE A 192 1.59 25.80 12.82
CA ILE A 192 1.15 24.51 13.36
C ILE A 192 0.69 23.65 12.19
N ALA A 193 1.37 22.55 11.91
CA ALA A 193 0.91 21.60 10.89
C ALA A 193 -0.22 20.72 11.43
N LEU A 194 -1.30 20.60 10.67
CA LEU A 194 -2.33 19.57 10.89
C LEU A 194 -2.88 19.12 9.54
N ALA A 195 -3.39 17.89 9.47
CA ALA A 195 -4.06 17.44 8.25
C ALA A 195 -5.31 18.29 7.98
N ASP A 196 -5.75 18.45 6.72
CA ASP A 196 -6.83 19.40 6.38
C ASP A 196 -8.07 19.24 7.31
N PRO A 197 -8.39 20.26 8.13
CA PRO A 197 -9.37 20.16 9.21
C PRO A 197 -10.83 20.10 8.71
N ARG A 198 -11.04 20.31 7.41
CA ARG A 198 -12.36 20.27 6.78
C ARG A 198 -12.71 18.88 6.27
N SER A 199 -11.72 18.01 6.08
CA SER A 199 -11.96 16.74 5.39
C SER A 199 -11.13 15.57 5.90
N VAL A 200 -9.88 15.74 6.33
CA VAL A 200 -9.02 14.62 6.71
C VAL A 200 -9.33 14.22 8.16
N PRO A 201 -9.50 12.92 8.49
CA PRO A 201 -9.84 12.47 9.83
C PRO A 201 -8.99 13.09 10.94
N ALA A 202 -7.65 13.01 10.85
CA ALA A 202 -6.75 13.60 11.83
C ALA A 202 -6.99 15.11 12.02
N GLY A 203 -7.22 15.84 10.93
CA GLY A 203 -7.53 17.27 10.96
C GLY A 203 -8.87 17.57 11.60
N ILE A 204 -9.90 16.77 11.28
CA ILE A 204 -11.24 16.90 11.87
C ILE A 204 -11.15 16.65 13.38
N TYR A 205 -10.48 15.58 13.82
CA TYR A 205 -10.28 15.30 15.23
C TYR A 205 -9.51 16.40 15.96
N THR A 206 -8.43 16.93 15.35
CA THR A 206 -7.70 18.08 15.90
C THR A 206 -8.59 19.30 16.02
N ARG A 207 -9.39 19.60 14.98
CA ARG A 207 -10.32 20.72 15.02
C ARG A 207 -11.36 20.55 16.12
N THR A 208 -11.99 19.38 16.23
CA THR A 208 -12.97 19.07 17.28
C THR A 208 -12.35 19.27 18.66
N PHE A 209 -11.18 18.66 18.91
CA PHE A 209 -10.46 18.82 20.16
C PHE A 209 -10.18 20.29 20.49
N LEU A 210 -9.64 21.05 19.55
CA LEU A 210 -9.35 22.48 19.75
C LEU A 210 -10.62 23.34 19.90
N GLN A 211 -11.75 22.93 19.33
CA GLN A 211 -13.04 23.60 19.55
C GLN A 211 -13.56 23.35 20.95
N ASP A 212 -13.47 22.10 21.44
CA ASP A 212 -13.86 21.73 22.80
C ASP A 212 -13.02 22.47 23.84
N GLN A 213 -11.72 22.67 23.56
CA GLN A 213 -10.81 23.48 24.39
C GLN A 213 -10.95 24.99 24.17
N ARG A 214 -11.84 25.44 23.28
CA ARG A 214 -12.06 26.87 22.92
C ARG A 214 -10.80 27.57 22.38
N LEU A 215 -9.90 26.82 21.75
CA LEU A 215 -8.64 27.31 21.18
C LEU A 215 -8.66 27.42 19.66
N TRP A 216 -9.63 26.78 18.99
CA TRP A 216 -9.67 26.70 17.52
C TRP A 216 -9.59 28.06 16.84
N ASP A 217 -10.44 29.02 17.22
CA ASP A 217 -10.50 30.34 16.57
C ASP A 217 -9.20 31.15 16.78
N THR A 218 -8.51 30.92 17.89
CA THR A 218 -7.22 31.55 18.20
C THR A 218 -6.07 30.91 17.42
N LEU A 219 -6.10 29.59 17.23
CA LEU A 219 -5.01 28.85 16.60
C LEU A 219 -5.16 28.71 15.08
N VAL A 220 -6.39 28.81 14.53
CA VAL A 220 -6.63 28.65 13.08
C VAL A 220 -5.78 29.57 12.20
N PRO A 221 -5.44 30.83 12.58
CA PRO A 221 -4.55 31.66 11.75
C PRO A 221 -3.11 31.13 11.67
N LYS A 222 -2.69 30.28 12.61
CA LYS A 222 -1.36 29.63 12.66
C LYS A 222 -1.34 28.29 11.91
N VAL A 223 -2.50 27.78 11.51
CA VAL A 223 -2.64 26.43 10.96
C VAL A 223 -2.10 26.36 9.54
N ILE A 224 -1.25 25.36 9.29
CA ILE A 224 -0.77 24.96 7.97
C ILE A 224 -1.42 23.61 7.62
N PRO A 225 -2.52 23.60 6.84
CA PRO A 225 -3.20 22.37 6.46
C PRO A 225 -2.35 21.50 5.55
N THR A 226 -2.37 20.18 5.76
CA THR A 226 -1.65 19.21 4.93
C THR A 226 -2.58 18.15 4.32
N ALA A 227 -2.09 17.43 3.31
CA ALA A 227 -2.89 16.46 2.55
C ALA A 227 -3.33 15.24 3.38
N ASN A 228 -2.54 14.86 4.39
CA ASN A 228 -2.81 13.77 5.32
C ASN A 228 -1.93 13.92 6.58
N VAL A 229 -2.18 13.10 7.60
CA VAL A 229 -1.46 13.18 8.88
C VAL A 229 0.05 12.93 8.76
N ARG A 230 0.49 12.05 7.84
CA ARG A 230 1.91 11.81 7.57
C ARG A 230 2.59 13.02 6.91
N ALA A 231 1.87 13.78 6.09
CA ALA A 231 2.35 15.05 5.56
C ALA A 231 2.46 16.13 6.66
N ALA A 232 1.57 16.12 7.68
CA ALA A 232 1.72 16.98 8.85
C ALA A 232 2.96 16.62 9.67
N LEU A 233 3.19 15.32 9.93
CA LEU A 233 4.42 14.85 10.58
C LEU A 233 5.67 15.27 9.80
N ALA A 234 5.70 15.04 8.49
CA ALA A 234 6.84 15.40 7.64
C ALA A 234 7.15 16.91 7.68
N ALA A 235 6.12 17.76 7.76
CA ALA A 235 6.31 19.19 7.91
C ALA A 235 7.02 19.53 9.24
N VAL A 236 6.66 18.88 10.34
CA VAL A 236 7.31 19.01 11.65
C VAL A 236 8.75 18.50 11.60
N GLU A 237 8.97 17.29 11.06
CA GLU A 237 10.30 16.70 10.93
C GLU A 237 11.27 17.51 10.07
N SER A 238 10.75 18.35 9.18
CA SER A 238 11.55 19.24 8.34
C SER A 238 11.93 20.56 9.01
N GLY A 239 11.39 20.86 10.20
CA GLY A 239 11.56 22.15 10.88
C GLY A 239 10.82 23.32 10.20
N ASN A 240 9.99 23.05 9.19
CA ASN A 240 9.20 24.07 8.49
C ASN A 240 8.00 24.58 9.30
N VAL A 241 7.68 23.94 10.43
CA VAL A 241 6.66 24.37 11.38
C VAL A 241 7.17 24.10 12.79
N GLU A 242 6.68 24.86 13.77
CA GLU A 242 7.15 24.76 15.15
C GLU A 242 6.47 23.62 15.92
N ALA A 243 5.23 23.29 15.56
CA ALA A 243 4.48 22.19 16.13
C ALA A 243 3.56 21.54 15.09
N GLY A 244 3.04 20.36 15.40
CA GLY A 244 1.97 19.76 14.62
C GLY A 244 1.13 18.76 15.40
N PHE A 245 -0.09 18.55 14.92
CA PHE A 245 -1.01 17.55 15.45
C PHE A 245 -0.98 16.31 14.56
N VAL A 246 -0.67 15.17 15.17
CA VAL A 246 -0.59 13.87 14.51
C VAL A 246 -1.15 12.77 15.42
N TYR A 247 -1.23 11.54 14.95
CA TYR A 247 -1.53 10.42 15.83
C TYR A 247 -0.29 9.91 16.54
N LEU A 248 -0.47 9.30 17.71
CA LEU A 248 0.60 8.67 18.47
C LEU A 248 1.39 7.68 17.59
N THR A 249 0.68 6.83 16.84
CA THR A 249 1.27 5.82 15.94
C THR A 249 2.19 6.43 14.87
N ASP A 250 1.92 7.66 14.44
CA ASP A 250 2.76 8.36 13.46
C ASP A 250 4.03 8.89 14.12
N ALA A 251 3.93 9.35 15.38
CA ALA A 251 5.00 10.03 16.09
C ALA A 251 5.99 9.08 16.78
N ILE A 252 5.54 7.95 17.33
CA ILE A 252 6.37 7.08 18.19
C ILE A 252 7.62 6.52 17.50
N ARG A 253 7.62 6.43 16.16
CA ARG A 253 8.74 5.91 15.36
C ARG A 253 9.56 7.00 14.68
N SER A 254 9.18 8.27 14.84
CA SER A 254 9.96 9.38 14.29
C SER A 254 11.26 9.54 15.07
N THR A 255 12.36 9.75 14.36
CA THR A 255 13.66 10.14 14.93
C THR A 255 13.92 11.64 14.78
N ARG A 256 13.02 12.37 14.12
CA ARG A 256 13.15 13.81 13.79
C ARG A 256 12.08 14.68 14.41
N ALA A 257 11.03 14.09 14.98
CA ALA A 257 10.03 14.76 15.77
C ALA A 257 9.95 14.12 17.16
N SER A 258 9.68 14.93 18.18
CA SER A 258 9.44 14.49 19.54
C SER A 258 7.98 14.73 19.92
N ILE A 259 7.40 13.81 20.70
CA ILE A 259 6.06 13.98 21.27
C ILE A 259 6.20 14.91 22.48
N LEU A 260 5.61 16.08 22.40
CA LEU A 260 5.67 17.07 23.47
C LEU A 260 4.44 17.02 24.38
N TYR A 261 3.28 16.66 23.81
CA TYR A 261 2.04 16.50 24.57
C TYR A 261 1.20 15.36 24.00
N ARG A 262 0.60 14.55 24.88
CA ARG A 262 -0.37 13.52 24.53
C ARG A 262 -1.73 13.98 25.00
N VAL A 263 -2.68 14.12 24.08
CA VAL A 263 -4.05 14.49 24.43
C VAL A 263 -4.64 13.36 25.28
N PRO A 264 -5.11 13.62 26.50
CA PRO A 264 -5.74 12.60 27.35
C PRO A 264 -6.87 11.89 26.60
N ILE A 265 -7.03 10.57 26.79
CA ILE A 265 -8.00 9.77 26.03
C ILE A 265 -9.44 10.18 26.34
N ASP A 266 -9.69 10.62 27.57
CA ASP A 266 -10.98 11.08 28.09
C ASP A 266 -11.32 12.52 27.68
N GLU A 267 -10.32 13.35 27.40
CA GLU A 267 -10.50 14.72 26.89
C GLU A 267 -10.41 14.81 25.36
N GLY A 268 -9.83 13.78 24.74
CA GLY A 268 -9.62 13.69 23.31
C GLY A 268 -10.81 13.08 22.55
N PRO A 269 -10.85 13.26 21.22
CA PRO A 269 -11.85 12.62 20.40
C PRO A 269 -11.65 11.10 20.38
N VAL A 270 -12.76 10.35 20.34
CA VAL A 270 -12.73 8.91 20.13
C VAL A 270 -12.31 8.61 18.69
N ILE A 271 -11.05 8.25 18.50
CA ILE A 271 -10.49 7.89 17.20
C ILE A 271 -10.74 6.40 16.96
N SER A 272 -11.38 6.06 15.85
CA SER A 272 -11.69 4.68 15.45
C SER A 272 -11.26 4.40 14.02
N TYR A 273 -10.79 3.18 13.77
CA TYR A 273 -10.38 2.68 12.46
C TYR A 273 -11.28 1.52 12.04
N PRO A 274 -12.41 1.81 11.36
CA PRO A 274 -13.24 0.77 10.76
C PRO A 274 -12.59 0.21 9.50
N VAL A 275 -12.76 -1.09 9.31
CA VAL A 275 -12.43 -1.80 8.07
C VAL A 275 -13.68 -2.42 7.47
N ALA A 276 -13.76 -2.50 6.14
CA ALA A 276 -14.82 -3.21 5.43
C ALA A 276 -14.34 -3.71 4.07
N VAL A 277 -15.05 -4.70 3.51
CA VAL A 277 -14.88 -5.12 2.12
C VAL A 277 -15.63 -4.14 1.21
N VAL A 278 -14.97 -3.69 0.15
CA VAL A 278 -15.55 -2.78 -0.84
C VAL A 278 -16.38 -3.59 -1.84
N ARG A 279 -17.60 -3.13 -2.11
CA ARG A 279 -18.50 -3.77 -3.07
C ARG A 279 -18.00 -3.53 -4.49
N LYS A 280 -17.96 -4.59 -5.29
CA LYS A 280 -17.65 -4.56 -6.73
C LYS A 280 -18.36 -5.70 -7.46
N ASP A 281 -18.41 -5.60 -8.79
CA ASP A 281 -19.09 -6.58 -9.64
C ASP A 281 -18.53 -8.00 -9.47
N ARG A 282 -17.21 -8.12 -9.27
CA ARG A 282 -16.52 -9.38 -8.99
C ARG A 282 -15.67 -9.24 -7.74
N LEU A 283 -16.16 -9.74 -6.61
CA LEU A 283 -15.44 -9.76 -5.33
C LEU A 283 -14.13 -10.55 -5.42
N ASN A 284 -13.08 -10.04 -4.76
CA ASN A 284 -11.86 -10.81 -4.52
C ASN A 284 -12.11 -11.71 -3.30
N PRO A 285 -12.01 -13.05 -3.42
CA PRO A 285 -12.25 -13.95 -2.29
C PRO A 285 -11.26 -13.75 -1.14
N LEU A 286 -10.10 -13.12 -1.38
CA LEU A 286 -9.14 -12.76 -0.36
C LEU A 286 -9.61 -11.61 0.54
N ALA A 287 -10.54 -10.76 0.07
CA ALA A 287 -10.94 -9.55 0.79
C ALA A 287 -11.56 -9.86 2.17
N THR A 288 -12.54 -10.77 2.20
CA THR A 288 -13.18 -11.19 3.46
C THR A 288 -12.20 -11.93 4.38
N ARG A 289 -11.27 -12.70 3.80
CA ARG A 289 -10.23 -13.40 4.57
C ARG A 289 -9.24 -12.43 5.19
N PHE A 290 -8.80 -11.42 4.45
CA PHE A 290 -7.94 -10.36 4.96
C PHE A 290 -8.63 -9.57 6.07
N VAL A 291 -9.87 -9.14 5.86
CA VAL A 291 -10.66 -8.42 6.88
C VAL A 291 -10.80 -9.26 8.17
N SER A 292 -11.02 -10.56 8.05
CA SER A 292 -11.07 -11.48 9.20
C SER A 292 -9.70 -11.71 9.84
N PHE A 293 -8.65 -11.73 9.03
CA PHE A 293 -7.26 -11.89 9.47
C PHE A 293 -6.82 -10.71 10.34
N LEU A 294 -7.23 -9.48 10.03
CA LEU A 294 -6.87 -8.29 10.81
C LEU A 294 -7.29 -8.38 12.29
N SER A 295 -8.33 -9.15 12.61
CA SER A 295 -8.78 -9.40 13.99
C SER A 295 -8.01 -10.50 14.73
N GLN A 296 -7.09 -11.20 14.06
CA GLN A 296 -6.37 -12.33 14.65
C GLN A 296 -5.26 -11.87 15.60
N PRO A 297 -4.82 -12.73 16.54
CA PRO A 297 -3.82 -12.35 17.55
C PRO A 297 -2.50 -11.82 16.97
N GLU A 298 -2.03 -12.36 15.84
CA GLU A 298 -0.78 -11.93 15.22
C GLU A 298 -0.86 -10.51 14.63
N PRO A 299 -1.82 -10.17 13.75
CA PRO A 299 -2.03 -8.79 13.29
C PRO A 299 -2.30 -7.80 14.41
N MET A 300 -3.10 -8.18 15.41
CA MET A 300 -3.37 -7.31 16.56
C MET A 300 -2.10 -7.01 17.36
N ARG A 301 -1.21 -8.00 17.54
CA ARG A 301 0.10 -7.77 18.18
C ARG A 301 0.96 -6.80 17.37
N ILE A 302 0.91 -6.85 16.03
CA ILE A 302 1.60 -5.90 15.16
C ILE A 302 0.99 -4.50 15.34
N PHE A 303 -0.33 -4.34 15.29
CA PHE A 303 -0.95 -3.03 15.49
C PHE A 303 -0.59 -2.41 16.85
N ILE A 304 -0.64 -3.21 17.92
CA ILE A 304 -0.28 -2.76 19.28
C ILE A 304 1.20 -2.38 19.37
N SER A 305 2.11 -3.12 18.72
CA SER A 305 3.55 -2.78 18.70
C SER A 305 3.83 -1.46 17.97
N HIS A 306 2.97 -1.09 17.01
CA HIS A 306 2.97 0.21 16.33
C HIS A 306 2.18 1.30 17.09
N GLY A 307 1.68 1.02 18.29
CA GLY A 307 1.05 2.00 19.18
C GLY A 307 -0.45 2.22 18.95
N PHE A 308 -1.11 1.39 18.16
CA PHE A 308 -2.57 1.38 18.07
C PHE A 308 -3.17 0.78 19.33
N ILE A 309 -4.40 1.21 19.65
CA ILE A 309 -5.18 0.69 20.76
C ILE A 309 -6.20 -0.29 20.17
N GLU A 310 -6.36 -1.47 20.76
CA GLU A 310 -7.43 -2.38 20.35
C GLU A 310 -8.79 -1.78 20.72
N SER A 311 -9.71 -1.68 19.75
CA SER A 311 -11.05 -1.21 20.05
C SER A 311 -11.81 -2.31 20.80
N VAL A 312 -12.04 -2.11 22.11
CA VAL A 312 -12.89 -3.00 22.89
C VAL A 312 -14.32 -2.81 22.38
N ARG A 313 -14.93 -3.85 21.79
CA ARG A 313 -16.38 -3.89 21.59
C ARG A 313 -17.01 -3.54 22.94
N LYS A 314 -17.72 -2.40 23.03
CA LYS A 314 -18.68 -2.20 24.12
C LYS A 314 -19.72 -3.30 23.97
N VAL A 315 -19.52 -4.42 24.67
CA VAL A 315 -20.62 -5.33 24.99
C VAL A 315 -21.63 -4.45 25.71
N SER A 316 -22.80 -4.27 25.10
CA SER A 316 -23.96 -3.66 25.73
C SER A 316 -24.31 -4.48 26.98
N VAL A 317 -23.74 -4.12 28.12
CA VAL A 317 -24.23 -4.57 29.43
C VAL A 317 -25.51 -3.80 29.67
N GLY A 318 -26.60 -4.38 29.19
CA GLY A 318 -27.93 -3.79 29.20
C GLY A 318 -28.99 -4.83 29.44
N GLU A 319 -28.79 -5.73 30.42
CA GLU A 319 -29.89 -6.46 31.04
C GLU A 319 -29.57 -6.68 32.52
N LYS A 320 -30.12 -5.79 33.37
CA LYS A 320 -30.24 -6.02 34.80
C LYS A 320 -31.24 -7.16 35.00
N PRO A 321 -30.94 -8.20 35.81
CA PRO A 321 -31.99 -9.07 36.31
C PRO A 321 -32.90 -8.23 37.21
N GLY A 322 -34.21 -8.31 36.93
CA GLY A 322 -35.24 -7.61 37.67
C GLY A 322 -35.17 -7.90 39.17
N SER A 323 -35.34 -6.85 39.95
CA SER A 323 -35.69 -6.93 41.35
C SER A 323 -37.14 -7.40 41.47
N GLU A 324 -37.35 -8.67 41.83
CA GLU A 324 -38.61 -9.15 42.41
C GLU A 324 -38.47 -9.23 43.92
N ALA A 325 -39.21 -8.37 44.62
CA ALA A 325 -39.79 -8.50 45.97
C ALA A 325 -40.42 -7.14 46.31
N PRO A 326 -41.53 -7.06 47.07
CA PRO A 326 -41.97 -7.99 48.11
C PRO A 326 -43.03 -9.02 47.70
#